data_AF-A0A2D0NEQ8-F1
#
_entry.id   AF-A0A2D0NEQ8-F1
#
_cell.length_a   1.000
_cell.length_b   1.000
_cell.length_c   1.000
_cell.angle_alpha   90.00
_cell.angle_beta   90.00
_cell.angle_gamma   90.00
#
_symmetry.space_group_name_H-M   'P 1'
#
loop_
_entity.id
_entity.type
_entity.pdbx_description
1 polymer ?
#
loop_
_entity_poly.entity_id
_entity_poly.type
_entity_poly.pdbx_seq_one_letter_code
_entity_poly.pdbx_strand_id
1 'polypeptide(L)'
;MKYMPVFALFVLLVFHTACGQNQTNLSKVNTSLATKDISPSPVTDDPKIYSKYEYPDSTGKRLIIENGFPRGGSQYITPDGEAYGYAIFWTRIINGTDHPLELNIDFLDTYEVPSVPGEYFKLSVPPDTMTLDHLPLFNYGLTDLDAFLDDHIHKPSTLRRTVPPKGSSGFYVLKLSQRSKGTYGGGDILRTELILKGQDLFYTASLFNRQAPPSIISEKEIPCGKIDLTLK
;
A
#
# COMPACT_ATOMS: atom_id res chain seq x y z
N MET A 1 -10.26 28.01 86.75
CA MET A 1 -10.26 26.73 87.50
C MET A 1 -10.92 25.64 86.66
N LYS A 2 -10.09 24.81 86.01
CA LYS A 2 -10.19 23.33 85.85
C LYS A 2 -9.21 22.91 84.76
N TYR A 3 -8.42 21.88 85.08
CA TYR A 3 -7.17 21.44 84.46
C TYR A 3 -7.39 20.52 83.24
N MET A 4 -6.55 20.67 82.20
CA MET A 4 -5.64 19.71 81.47
C MET A 4 -5.89 18.18 81.50
N PRO A 5 -5.24 17.30 80.67
CA PRO A 5 -4.09 17.50 79.74
C PRO A 5 -4.10 16.65 78.42
N VAL A 6 -2.95 16.62 77.70
CA VAL A 6 -2.35 15.50 76.89
C VAL A 6 -2.65 15.48 75.37
N PHE A 7 -1.75 15.30 74.38
CA PHE A 7 -0.28 15.05 74.24
C PHE A 7 0.12 15.52 72.80
N ALA A 8 1.24 16.25 72.62
CA ALA A 8 2.49 15.80 71.99
C ALA A 8 2.41 15.13 70.59
N LEU A 9 3.03 15.73 69.56
CA LEU A 9 4.32 15.29 68.99
C LEU A 9 4.76 16.23 67.84
N PHE A 10 5.87 16.94 68.03
CA PHE A 10 6.64 17.61 66.97
C PHE A 10 7.65 16.58 66.45
N VAL A 11 7.66 16.31 65.14
CA VAL A 11 8.76 15.61 64.48
C VAL A 11 9.45 16.59 63.53
N LEU A 12 10.61 17.07 63.99
CA LEU A 12 11.70 17.54 63.14
C LEU A 12 12.44 16.32 62.59
N LEU A 13 13.06 16.44 61.41
CA LEU A 13 14.28 15.80 60.89
C LEU A 13 14.16 15.62 59.36
N VAL A 14 15.17 15.78 58.49
CA VAL A 14 16.49 16.41 58.50
C VAL A 14 16.97 16.43 57.04
N PHE A 15 17.88 17.36 56.76
CA PHE A 15 18.66 17.62 55.54
C PHE A 15 19.26 16.39 54.81
N HIS A 16 19.47 16.51 53.49
CA HIS A 16 20.81 16.72 52.91
C HIS A 16 20.81 16.93 51.38
N THR A 17 21.49 17.99 50.96
CA THR A 17 22.06 18.19 49.62
C THR A 17 23.27 17.26 49.44
N ALA A 18 23.40 16.60 48.29
CA ALA A 18 24.66 16.03 47.83
C ALA A 18 24.81 16.21 46.32
N CYS A 19 25.86 16.93 45.93
CA CYS A 19 26.36 17.04 44.56
C CYS A 19 27.28 15.84 44.24
N GLY A 20 27.20 15.35 42.99
CA GLY A 20 28.35 14.83 42.23
C GLY A 20 28.43 13.32 42.01
N GLN A 21 28.39 12.89 40.74
CA GLN A 21 29.54 12.30 40.02
C GLN A 21 29.16 11.86 38.59
N ASN A 22 29.99 12.26 37.61
CA ASN A 22 30.01 11.72 36.26
C ASN A 22 30.59 10.30 36.25
N GLN A 23 29.94 9.36 35.56
CA GLN A 23 30.65 8.30 34.85
C GLN A 23 29.81 7.73 33.69
N THR A 24 30.45 7.76 32.53
CA THR A 24 30.03 7.28 31.22
C THR A 24 29.82 5.77 31.21
N ASN A 25 28.73 5.25 30.62
CA ASN A 25 28.80 4.17 29.64
C ASN A 25 27.46 3.82 28.99
N LEU A 26 27.55 3.58 27.68
CA LEU A 26 26.73 2.70 26.83
C LEU A 26 25.28 3.13 26.54
N SER A 27 25.20 3.95 25.48
CA SER A 27 24.26 3.87 24.36
C SER A 27 23.04 2.97 24.62
N LYS A 28 21.99 3.57 25.19
CA LYS A 28 20.64 3.16 24.83
C LYS A 28 20.41 3.71 23.42
N VAL A 29 20.68 2.86 22.43
CA VAL A 29 20.30 3.10 21.03
C VAL A 29 18.84 3.49 21.06
N ASN A 30 18.60 4.77 20.79
CA ASN A 30 17.28 5.28 20.55
C ASN A 30 16.77 4.52 19.32
N THR A 31 15.80 3.63 19.53
CA THR A 31 14.93 3.16 18.46
C THR A 31 14.25 4.42 17.92
N SER A 32 14.86 4.97 16.89
CA SER A 32 14.41 6.15 16.15
C SER A 32 13.04 5.81 15.56
N LEU A 33 12.00 6.24 16.29
CA LEU A 33 10.65 6.38 15.77
C LEU A 33 10.70 7.05 14.40
N ALA A 34 10.00 6.42 13.46
CA ALA A 34 9.81 6.86 12.09
C ALA A 34 9.62 8.39 12.02
N THR A 35 10.56 9.05 11.37
CA THR A 35 10.49 10.48 11.11
C THR A 35 9.32 10.74 10.16
N LYS A 36 8.28 11.37 10.70
CA LYS A 36 7.56 12.51 10.10
C LYS A 36 7.29 12.42 8.59
N ASP A 37 6.02 12.16 8.24
CA ASP A 37 5.34 12.64 7.03
C ASP A 37 6.23 12.81 5.79
N ILE A 38 6.75 11.70 5.26
CA ILE A 38 7.20 11.70 3.86
C ILE A 38 5.93 11.47 3.05
N SER A 39 5.20 12.56 2.77
CA SER A 39 4.31 12.58 1.61
C SER A 39 5.19 12.34 0.39
N PRO A 40 5.09 11.19 -0.27
CA PRO A 40 5.99 10.91 -1.37
C PRO A 40 5.57 11.78 -2.57
N SER A 41 6.51 12.50 -3.16
CA SER A 41 6.24 13.32 -4.34
C SER A 41 6.15 12.42 -5.58
N PRO A 42 5.13 12.54 -6.43
CA PRO A 42 5.15 11.91 -7.75
C PRO A 42 6.30 12.52 -8.56
N VAL A 43 7.39 11.78 -8.72
CA VAL A 43 8.47 12.10 -9.65
C VAL A 43 8.34 11.14 -10.81
N THR A 44 7.69 11.57 -11.89
CA THR A 44 7.63 10.76 -13.11
C THR A 44 7.85 11.64 -14.33
N ASP A 45 9.03 11.49 -14.93
CA ASP A 45 9.36 11.95 -16.28
C ASP A 45 9.15 10.83 -17.31
N ASP A 46 8.85 9.60 -16.88
CA ASP A 46 8.58 8.46 -17.76
C ASP A 46 7.07 8.36 -18.04
N PRO A 47 6.62 8.63 -19.29
CA PRO A 47 5.20 8.58 -19.63
C PRO A 47 4.56 7.19 -19.44
N LYS A 48 5.35 6.14 -19.20
CA LYS A 48 4.87 4.77 -18.95
C LYS A 48 4.57 4.52 -17.47
N ILE A 49 5.06 5.37 -16.57
CA ILE A 49 4.88 5.25 -15.11
C ILE A 49 3.82 6.24 -14.66
N TYR A 50 2.74 5.70 -14.08
CA TYR A 50 1.64 6.50 -13.54
C TYR A 50 2.06 7.21 -12.24
N SER A 51 2.61 6.46 -11.30
CA SER A 51 3.13 7.00 -10.05
C SER A 51 4.40 6.29 -9.62
N LYS A 52 5.24 7.01 -8.90
CA LYS A 52 6.49 6.51 -8.33
C LYS A 52 6.63 7.07 -6.93
N TYR A 53 6.90 6.18 -5.98
CA TYR A 53 7.09 6.51 -4.58
C TYR A 53 8.43 5.97 -4.10
N GLU A 54 9.17 6.81 -3.37
CA GLU A 54 10.45 6.43 -2.76
C GLU A 54 10.32 6.46 -1.24
N TYR A 55 10.71 5.37 -0.58
CA TYR A 55 10.66 5.19 0.86
C TYR A 55 12.10 4.97 1.35
N PRO A 56 12.80 6.05 1.75
CA PRO A 56 14.16 5.96 2.25
C PRO A 56 14.19 5.33 3.65
N ASP A 57 15.22 4.53 3.92
CA ASP A 57 15.57 4.09 5.26
C ASP A 57 16.57 5.05 5.93
N SER A 58 16.82 4.83 7.22
CA SER A 58 17.76 5.63 8.00
C SER A 58 19.21 5.58 7.51
N THR A 59 19.57 4.62 6.65
CA THR A 59 20.91 4.43 6.08
C THR A 59 21.04 5.04 4.67
N GLY A 60 19.97 5.66 4.15
CA GLY A 60 19.93 6.23 2.80
C GLY A 60 19.68 5.22 1.69
N LYS A 61 19.42 3.94 2.01
CA LYS A 61 18.87 2.97 1.05
C LYS A 61 17.37 3.24 0.92
N ARG A 62 16.74 2.71 -0.13
CA ARG A 62 15.32 2.98 -0.38
C ARG A 62 14.60 1.81 -0.99
N LEU A 63 13.34 1.67 -0.62
CA LEU A 63 12.34 0.94 -1.38
C LEU A 63 11.71 1.91 -2.39
N ILE A 64 11.50 1.46 -3.62
CA ILE A 64 10.75 2.22 -4.62
C ILE A 64 9.55 1.40 -5.07
N ILE A 65 8.39 2.05 -5.14
CA ILE A 65 7.17 1.47 -5.72
C ILE A 65 6.81 2.28 -6.96
N GLU A 66 6.69 1.61 -8.09
CA GLU A 66 6.21 2.20 -9.34
C GLU A 66 4.90 1.54 -9.74
N ASN A 67 3.95 2.35 -10.18
CA ASN A 67 2.65 1.90 -10.66
C ASN A 67 2.46 2.27 -12.12
N GLY A 68 1.84 1.37 -12.86
CA GLY A 68 1.53 1.52 -14.27
C GLY A 68 0.17 2.13 -14.54
N PHE A 69 0.03 2.81 -15.68
CA PHE A 69 -1.28 3.09 -16.24
C PHE A 69 -2.03 1.78 -16.58
N PRO A 70 -3.38 1.79 -16.59
CA PRO A 70 -4.17 0.65 -17.04
C PRO A 70 -4.02 0.41 -18.55
N ARG A 71 -4.05 -0.88 -18.92
CA ARG A 71 -4.34 -1.37 -20.28
C ARG A 71 -5.47 -2.39 -20.25
N GLY A 72 -5.87 -2.88 -21.42
CA GLY A 72 -7.07 -3.69 -21.57
C GLY A 72 -8.31 -2.80 -21.69
N GLY A 73 -9.45 -3.24 -21.16
CA GLY A 73 -10.68 -2.42 -21.17
C GLY A 73 -11.79 -2.92 -22.07
N SER A 74 -11.60 -4.04 -22.76
CA SER A 74 -12.66 -4.63 -23.57
C SER A 74 -13.64 -5.36 -22.65
N GLN A 75 -13.63 -6.68 -22.64
CA GLN A 75 -14.66 -7.45 -21.95
C GLN A 75 -14.12 -8.83 -21.61
N TYR A 76 -14.56 -9.34 -20.47
CA TYR A 76 -14.48 -10.74 -20.10
C TYR A 76 -15.93 -11.23 -19.88
N ILE A 77 -16.24 -12.44 -20.33
CA ILE A 77 -17.54 -13.08 -20.13
C ILE A 77 -17.27 -14.37 -19.37
N THR A 78 -17.87 -14.50 -18.20
CA THR A 78 -17.74 -15.71 -17.38
C THR A 78 -18.41 -16.91 -18.06
N PRO A 79 -18.07 -18.15 -17.66
CA PRO A 79 -18.72 -19.34 -18.19
C PRO A 79 -20.24 -19.40 -17.99
N ASP A 80 -20.76 -18.72 -16.96
CA ASP A 80 -22.21 -18.58 -16.68
C ASP A 80 -22.86 -17.36 -17.37
N GLY A 81 -22.09 -16.58 -18.15
CA GLY A 81 -22.59 -15.52 -19.04
C GLY A 81 -22.60 -14.11 -18.44
N GLU A 82 -22.03 -13.89 -17.26
CA GLU A 82 -21.84 -12.56 -16.70
C GLU A 82 -20.75 -11.78 -17.45
N ALA A 83 -21.03 -10.52 -17.77
CA ALA A 83 -20.09 -9.65 -18.48
C ALA A 83 -19.38 -8.67 -17.55
N TYR A 84 -18.04 -8.67 -17.62
CA TYR A 84 -17.17 -7.76 -16.89
C TYR A 84 -16.35 -6.90 -17.85
N GLY A 85 -16.24 -5.60 -17.55
CA GLY A 85 -15.15 -4.78 -18.09
C GLY A 85 -13.91 -4.97 -17.20
N TYR A 86 -12.74 -5.16 -17.81
CA TYR A 86 -11.49 -5.34 -17.06
C TYR A 86 -10.46 -4.28 -17.41
N ALA A 87 -9.60 -3.94 -16.46
CA ALA A 87 -8.36 -3.20 -16.70
C ALA A 87 -7.19 -3.92 -16.04
N ILE A 88 -6.04 -3.90 -16.70
CA ILE A 88 -4.79 -4.51 -16.25
C ILE A 88 -3.86 -3.38 -15.85
N PHE A 89 -3.53 -3.33 -14.57
CA PHE A 89 -2.49 -2.47 -14.00
C PHE A 89 -1.26 -3.32 -13.72
N TRP A 90 -0.15 -2.65 -13.44
CA TRP A 90 1.03 -3.30 -12.91
C TRP A 90 1.67 -2.47 -11.80
N THR A 91 2.38 -3.14 -10.92
CA THR A 91 3.20 -2.53 -9.88
C THR A 91 4.57 -3.18 -9.91
N ARG A 92 5.63 -2.36 -9.78
CA ARG A 92 7.01 -2.82 -9.63
C ARG A 92 7.57 -2.35 -8.29
N ILE A 93 8.10 -3.29 -7.53
CA ILE A 93 8.80 -3.04 -6.28
C ILE A 93 10.30 -3.15 -6.57
N ILE A 94 11.06 -2.10 -6.26
CA ILE A 94 12.52 -2.07 -6.40
C ILE A 94 13.11 -2.01 -4.98
N ASN A 95 13.87 -3.05 -4.64
CA ASN A 95 14.51 -3.19 -3.36
C ASN A 95 15.95 -2.65 -3.43
N GLY A 96 16.14 -1.41 -2.99
CA GLY A 96 17.47 -0.81 -2.85
C GLY A 96 18.22 -1.23 -1.58
N THR A 97 17.66 -2.10 -0.74
CA THR A 97 18.28 -2.54 0.52
C THR A 97 19.24 -3.71 0.31
N ASP A 98 19.89 -4.17 1.38
CA ASP A 98 20.83 -5.30 1.35
C ASP A 98 20.18 -6.63 1.73
N HIS A 99 18.89 -6.61 2.09
CA HIS A 99 18.14 -7.79 2.53
C HIS A 99 16.96 -8.03 1.60
N PRO A 100 16.53 -9.29 1.43
CA PRO A 100 15.31 -9.57 0.67
C PRO A 100 14.09 -8.93 1.36
N LEU A 101 13.11 -8.50 0.57
CA LEU A 101 11.83 -8.01 1.07
C LEU A 101 10.75 -9.04 0.79
N GLU A 102 9.99 -9.38 1.81
CA GLU A 102 8.81 -10.24 1.66
C GLU A 102 7.59 -9.36 1.38
N LEU A 103 7.07 -9.47 0.16
CA LEU A 103 5.84 -8.83 -0.29
C LEU A 103 4.68 -9.81 -0.15
N ASN A 104 3.68 -9.42 0.64
CA ASN A 104 2.42 -10.14 0.75
C ASN A 104 1.27 -9.19 0.38
N ILE A 105 0.45 -9.59 -0.60
CA ILE A 105 -0.78 -8.89 -1.00
C ILE A 105 -1.96 -9.82 -0.77
N ASP A 106 -3.00 -9.32 -0.13
CA ASP A 106 -4.27 -9.99 0.11
C ASP A 106 -5.42 -9.06 -0.29
N PHE A 107 -6.14 -9.42 -1.35
CA PHE A 107 -7.35 -8.73 -1.77
C PHE A 107 -8.60 -9.56 -1.44
N LEU A 108 -9.61 -8.89 -0.91
CA LEU A 108 -10.98 -9.39 -0.85
C LEU A 108 -11.58 -9.54 -2.25
N ASP A 109 -12.65 -10.33 -2.35
CA ASP A 109 -13.34 -10.59 -3.62
C ASP A 109 -13.95 -9.33 -4.25
N THR A 110 -14.58 -8.47 -3.45
CA THR A 110 -15.28 -7.27 -3.94
C THR A 110 -15.04 -6.05 -3.06
N TYR A 111 -15.08 -4.88 -3.70
CA TYR A 111 -14.96 -3.57 -3.07
C TYR A 111 -16.04 -2.65 -3.61
N GLU A 112 -16.73 -1.95 -2.72
CA GLU A 112 -17.59 -0.85 -3.13
C GLU A 112 -16.75 0.28 -3.74
N VAL A 113 -17.30 0.90 -4.77
CA VAL A 113 -16.67 1.99 -5.51
C VAL A 113 -16.69 3.25 -4.66
N PRO A 114 -15.57 4.00 -4.60
CA PRO A 114 -15.57 5.28 -3.90
C PRO A 114 -16.68 6.20 -4.41
N SER A 115 -17.50 6.71 -3.49
CA SER A 115 -18.60 7.66 -3.75
C SER A 115 -19.72 7.21 -4.70
N VAL A 116 -19.83 5.92 -5.02
CA VAL A 116 -20.92 5.37 -5.84
C VAL A 116 -21.58 4.19 -5.10
N PRO A 117 -22.57 4.46 -4.22
CA PRO A 117 -23.20 3.43 -3.40
C PRO A 117 -23.83 2.30 -4.23
N GLY A 118 -23.58 1.05 -3.83
CA GLY A 118 -24.15 -0.12 -4.50
C GLY A 118 -23.43 -0.55 -5.78
N GLU A 119 -22.42 0.20 -6.22
CA GLU A 119 -21.51 -0.22 -7.29
C GLU A 119 -20.25 -0.88 -6.73
N TYR A 120 -19.83 -1.96 -7.37
CA TYR A 120 -18.72 -2.78 -6.90
C TYR A 120 -17.70 -3.05 -8.01
N PHE A 121 -16.45 -3.19 -7.60
CA PHE A 121 -15.37 -3.70 -8.43
C PHE A 121 -14.65 -4.84 -7.71
N LYS A 122 -13.96 -5.66 -8.49
CA LYS A 122 -13.13 -6.76 -8.00
C LYS A 122 -11.66 -6.44 -8.29
N LEU A 123 -10.77 -6.93 -7.43
CA LEU A 123 -9.33 -6.90 -7.65
C LEU A 123 -8.78 -8.33 -7.62
N SER A 124 -7.93 -8.66 -8.58
CA SER A 124 -7.25 -9.96 -8.61
C SER A 124 -5.78 -9.78 -8.99
N VAL A 125 -4.91 -10.59 -8.42
CA VAL A 125 -3.47 -10.61 -8.68
C VAL A 125 -3.11 -11.97 -9.28
N PRO A 126 -2.87 -12.06 -10.61
CA PRO A 126 -2.41 -13.30 -11.21
C PRO A 126 -0.97 -13.63 -10.74
N PRO A 127 -0.58 -14.92 -10.76
CA PRO A 127 0.73 -15.37 -10.31
C PRO A 127 1.87 -15.05 -11.29
N ASP A 128 1.58 -14.42 -12.43
CA ASP A 128 2.54 -13.98 -13.42
C ASP A 128 3.46 -12.87 -12.92
N THR A 129 4.65 -12.79 -13.50
CA THR A 129 5.63 -11.74 -13.17
C THR A 129 5.63 -10.68 -14.25
N MET A 130 5.35 -9.43 -13.87
CA MET A 130 5.48 -8.29 -14.77
C MET A 130 6.94 -7.88 -14.91
N THR A 131 7.37 -7.63 -16.14
CA THR A 131 8.71 -7.10 -16.46
C THR A 131 8.61 -5.86 -17.34
N LEU A 132 9.67 -5.05 -17.40
CA LEU A 132 9.67 -3.86 -18.26
C LEU A 132 9.57 -4.19 -19.76
N ASP A 133 10.08 -5.35 -20.17
CA ASP A 133 10.01 -5.82 -21.56
C ASP A 133 8.57 -6.13 -22.00
N HIS A 134 7.66 -6.28 -21.04
CA HIS A 134 6.24 -6.44 -21.30
C HIS A 134 5.50 -5.12 -21.51
N LEU A 135 6.09 -3.97 -21.14
CA LEU A 135 5.46 -2.65 -21.33
C LEU A 135 5.00 -2.35 -22.77
N PRO A 136 5.69 -2.74 -23.85
CA PRO A 136 5.19 -2.52 -25.22
C PRO A 136 4.13 -3.54 -25.66
N LEU A 137 3.98 -4.67 -24.95
CA LEU A 137 3.13 -5.77 -25.41
C LEU A 137 1.63 -5.51 -25.17
N PHE A 138 0.80 -6.17 -25.97
CA PHE A 138 -0.65 -6.21 -25.75
C PHE A 138 -0.94 -6.74 -24.34
N ASN A 139 -1.86 -6.10 -23.62
CA ASN A 139 -2.20 -6.42 -22.23
C ASN A 139 -0.98 -6.55 -21.30
N TYR A 140 0.09 -5.79 -21.58
CA TYR A 140 1.35 -5.90 -20.86
C TYR A 140 1.91 -7.33 -20.84
N GLY A 141 1.76 -8.09 -21.92
CA GLY A 141 2.32 -9.45 -22.04
C GLY A 141 1.65 -10.49 -21.14
N LEU A 142 0.59 -10.14 -20.41
CA LEU A 142 -0.17 -11.11 -19.62
C LEU A 142 -0.94 -12.05 -20.55
N THR A 143 -0.65 -13.33 -20.46
CA THR A 143 -1.33 -14.41 -21.19
C THR A 143 -2.35 -15.12 -20.31
N ASP A 144 -3.17 -15.98 -20.90
CA ASP A 144 -4.10 -16.88 -20.19
C ASP A 144 -5.07 -16.20 -19.22
N LEU A 145 -5.37 -14.91 -19.48
CA LEU A 145 -6.22 -14.07 -18.64
C LEU A 145 -7.61 -14.69 -18.42
N ASP A 146 -8.25 -15.18 -19.49
CA ASP A 146 -9.59 -15.75 -19.40
C ASP A 146 -9.60 -17.00 -18.52
N ALA A 147 -8.64 -17.91 -18.71
CA ALA A 147 -8.51 -19.11 -17.89
C ALA A 147 -8.25 -18.78 -16.42
N PHE A 148 -7.41 -17.78 -16.14
CA PHE A 148 -7.20 -17.30 -14.77
C PHE A 148 -8.51 -16.77 -14.16
N LEU A 149 -9.24 -15.95 -14.91
CA LEU A 149 -10.48 -15.34 -14.44
C LEU A 149 -11.60 -16.38 -14.22
N ASP A 150 -11.73 -17.38 -15.11
CA ASP A 150 -12.70 -18.47 -14.97
C ASP A 150 -12.57 -19.17 -13.61
N ASP A 151 -11.33 -19.36 -13.16
CA ASP A 151 -11.04 -20.03 -11.89
C ASP A 151 -11.13 -19.12 -10.65
N HIS A 152 -10.95 -17.81 -10.80
CA HIS A 152 -10.66 -16.90 -9.67
C HIS A 152 -11.62 -15.72 -9.52
N ILE A 153 -12.52 -15.44 -10.48
CA ILE A 153 -13.32 -14.21 -10.48
C ILE A 153 -14.25 -14.04 -9.27
N HIS A 154 -14.65 -15.12 -8.59
CA HIS A 154 -15.48 -15.07 -7.39
C HIS A 154 -14.73 -15.44 -6.11
N LYS A 155 -13.41 -15.22 -6.08
CA LYS A 155 -12.53 -15.60 -4.97
C LYS A 155 -11.65 -14.41 -4.54
N PRO A 156 -11.34 -14.29 -3.24
CA PRO A 156 -10.22 -13.48 -2.79
C PRO A 156 -8.94 -13.86 -3.53
N SER A 157 -8.04 -12.90 -3.69
CA SER A 157 -6.81 -13.08 -4.46
C SER A 157 -5.60 -12.70 -3.62
N THR A 158 -4.56 -13.53 -3.66
CA THR A 158 -3.36 -13.35 -2.83
C THR A 158 -2.10 -13.46 -3.68
N LEU A 159 -1.09 -12.67 -3.37
CA LEU A 159 0.23 -12.75 -3.98
C LEU A 159 1.31 -12.74 -2.90
N ARG A 160 2.26 -13.67 -3.00
CA ARG A 160 3.47 -13.69 -2.17
C ARG A 160 4.70 -13.67 -3.06
N ARG A 161 5.63 -12.76 -2.79
CA ARG A 161 6.88 -12.61 -3.55
C ARG A 161 8.02 -12.23 -2.62
N THR A 162 9.19 -12.80 -2.86
CA THR A 162 10.44 -12.30 -2.32
C THR A 162 11.09 -11.37 -3.34
N VAL A 163 11.35 -10.12 -2.96
CA VAL A 163 12.12 -9.17 -3.78
C VAL A 163 13.58 -9.22 -3.36
N PRO A 164 14.51 -9.67 -4.23
CA PRO A 164 15.91 -9.86 -3.83
C PRO A 164 16.59 -8.54 -3.47
N PRO A 165 17.65 -8.57 -2.63
CA PRO A 165 18.50 -7.41 -2.39
C PRO A 165 18.99 -6.79 -3.71
N LYS A 166 18.97 -5.46 -3.80
CA LYS A 166 19.40 -4.71 -5.00
C LYS A 166 18.66 -5.11 -6.29
N GLY A 167 17.50 -5.76 -6.17
CA GLY A 167 16.71 -6.24 -7.30
C GLY A 167 15.33 -5.63 -7.36
N SER A 168 14.48 -6.17 -8.24
CA SER A 168 13.10 -5.74 -8.37
C SER A 168 12.18 -6.91 -8.68
N SER A 169 10.89 -6.75 -8.37
CA SER A 169 9.85 -7.70 -8.74
C SER A 169 8.61 -6.92 -9.19
N GLY A 170 8.04 -7.32 -10.32
CA GLY A 170 6.81 -6.75 -10.85
C GLY A 170 5.66 -7.76 -10.81
N PHE A 171 4.45 -7.26 -10.64
CA PHE A 171 3.23 -8.05 -10.70
C PHE A 171 2.09 -7.25 -11.36
N TYR A 172 1.08 -7.98 -11.84
CA TYR A 172 -0.12 -7.40 -12.42
C TYR A 172 -1.22 -7.26 -11.38
N VAL A 173 -2.11 -6.29 -11.57
CA VAL A 173 -3.37 -6.22 -10.84
C VAL A 173 -4.50 -6.07 -11.84
N LEU A 174 -5.44 -7.00 -11.79
CA LEU A 174 -6.66 -6.98 -12.59
C LEU A 174 -7.74 -6.26 -11.80
N LYS A 175 -8.40 -5.29 -12.43
CA LYS A 175 -9.62 -4.67 -11.91
C LYS A 175 -10.78 -5.06 -12.79
N LEU A 176 -11.85 -5.58 -12.20
CA LEU A 176 -13.07 -5.98 -12.91
C LEU A 176 -14.26 -5.17 -12.42
N SER A 177 -15.16 -4.78 -13.33
CA SER A 177 -16.44 -4.17 -13.00
C SER A 177 -17.55 -4.82 -13.81
N GLN A 178 -18.62 -5.21 -13.12
CA GLN A 178 -19.78 -5.84 -13.75
C GLN A 178 -20.48 -4.82 -14.67
N ARG A 179 -20.74 -5.19 -15.92
CA ARG A 179 -21.33 -4.27 -16.91
C ARG A 179 -22.84 -4.07 -16.74
N SER A 180 -23.54 -5.05 -16.16
CA SER A 180 -25.01 -5.04 -16.02
C SER A 180 -25.54 -4.09 -14.94
N LYS A 181 -24.69 -3.56 -14.05
CA LYS A 181 -25.10 -2.67 -12.95
C LYS A 181 -25.00 -1.17 -13.25
N GLY A 182 -24.45 -0.78 -14.39
CA GLY A 182 -24.22 0.62 -14.73
C GLY A 182 -22.76 0.97 -14.46
N THR A 183 -21.95 0.94 -15.52
CA THR A 183 -20.50 0.83 -15.48
C THR A 183 -19.76 2.13 -15.10
N TYR A 184 -20.26 2.90 -14.12
CA TYR A 184 -20.01 4.33 -13.88
C TYR A 184 -20.61 5.23 -14.96
N GLY A 185 -21.25 6.33 -14.56
CA GLY A 185 -22.17 7.15 -15.35
C GLY A 185 -21.60 7.73 -16.65
N GLY A 186 -21.42 6.89 -17.67
CA GLY A 186 -20.96 7.30 -18.99
C GLY A 186 -19.48 7.65 -19.07
N GLY A 187 -18.63 7.27 -18.10
CA GLY A 187 -17.21 7.33 -18.39
C GLY A 187 -16.07 7.38 -17.38
N ASP A 188 -16.32 7.31 -16.09
CA ASP A 188 -15.27 7.63 -15.12
C ASP A 188 -14.05 6.70 -15.18
N ILE A 189 -12.88 7.28 -14.92
CA ILE A 189 -11.59 6.59 -15.02
C ILE A 189 -11.19 6.17 -13.62
N LEU A 190 -11.23 4.87 -13.34
CA LEU A 190 -10.67 4.33 -12.11
C LEU A 190 -9.18 4.08 -12.33
N ARG A 191 -8.33 4.80 -11.60
CA ARG A 191 -6.89 4.52 -11.50
C ARG A 191 -6.63 3.77 -10.21
N THR A 192 -5.57 2.98 -10.21
CA THR A 192 -5.13 2.30 -9.01
C THR A 192 -3.63 2.40 -8.84
N GLU A 193 -3.20 2.35 -7.59
CA GLU A 193 -1.79 2.37 -7.22
C GLU A 193 -1.55 1.69 -5.88
N LEU A 194 -0.38 1.07 -5.75
CA LEU A 194 0.10 0.58 -4.47
C LEU A 194 0.94 1.66 -3.80
N ILE A 195 0.64 1.90 -2.52
CA ILE A 195 1.40 2.78 -1.64
C ILE A 195 1.76 2.06 -0.35
N LEU A 196 2.78 2.55 0.34
CA LEU A 196 3.23 2.05 1.62
C LEU A 196 3.06 3.12 2.68
N LYS A 197 2.46 2.77 3.82
CA LYS A 197 2.37 3.63 5.01
C LYS A 197 2.95 2.89 6.20
N GLY A 198 4.15 3.28 6.62
CA GLY A 198 4.93 2.48 7.58
C GLY A 198 5.35 1.16 6.95
N GLN A 199 4.84 0.05 7.49
CA GLN A 199 5.04 -1.31 6.94
C GLN A 199 3.78 -1.89 6.29
N ASP A 200 2.67 -1.15 6.31
CA ASP A 200 1.38 -1.60 5.80
C ASP A 200 1.19 -1.11 4.36
N LEU A 201 0.76 -2.03 3.49
CA LEU A 201 0.46 -1.76 2.10
C LEU A 201 -1.00 -1.36 1.93
N PHE A 202 -1.21 -0.33 1.12
CA PHE A 202 -2.52 0.12 0.72
C PHE A 202 -2.59 0.14 -0.79
N TYR A 203 -3.70 -0.37 -1.32
CA TYR A 203 -4.05 -0.21 -2.72
C TYR A 203 -5.10 0.88 -2.83
N THR A 204 -4.75 1.98 -3.47
CA THR A 204 -5.64 3.13 -3.66
C THR A 204 -6.44 2.92 -4.94
N ALA A 205 -7.74 3.14 -4.89
CA ALA A 205 -8.63 3.23 -6.04
C ALA A 205 -9.18 4.65 -6.13
N SER A 206 -8.77 5.37 -7.17
CA SER A 206 -9.12 6.78 -7.37
C SER A 206 -10.03 6.93 -8.57
N LEU A 207 -11.20 7.51 -8.34
CA LEU A 207 -12.19 7.80 -9.37
C LEU A 207 -11.90 9.19 -9.93
N PHE A 208 -11.63 9.28 -11.22
CA PHE A 208 -11.42 10.54 -11.93
C PHE A 208 -12.61 10.88 -12.80
N ASN A 209 -12.89 12.17 -12.90
CA ASN A 209 -13.80 12.70 -13.89
C ASN A 209 -13.16 12.66 -15.30
N ARG A 210 -14.00 12.80 -16.34
CA ARG A 210 -13.54 12.77 -17.74
C ARG A 210 -13.10 14.14 -18.29
N GLN A 211 -13.32 15.21 -17.54
CA GLN A 211 -12.92 16.55 -17.96
C GLN A 211 -11.40 16.59 -18.17
N ALA A 212 -10.94 17.38 -19.15
CA ALA A 212 -9.52 17.62 -19.35
C ALA A 212 -9.15 18.97 -18.68
N PRO A 213 -8.19 19.01 -17.74
CA PRO A 213 -7.46 17.87 -17.18
C PRO A 213 -8.31 17.04 -16.19
N PRO A 214 -8.12 15.70 -16.11
CA PRO A 214 -8.85 14.87 -15.17
C PRO A 214 -8.59 15.29 -13.73
N SER A 215 -9.64 15.34 -12.92
CA SER A 215 -9.53 15.56 -11.48
C SER A 215 -10.18 14.43 -10.70
N ILE A 216 -9.61 14.16 -9.53
CA ILE A 216 -10.11 13.15 -8.60
C ILE A 216 -11.49 13.59 -8.08
N ILE A 217 -12.48 12.70 -8.21
CA ILE A 217 -13.81 12.82 -7.62
C ILE A 217 -13.77 12.25 -6.20
N SER A 218 -13.15 11.08 -6.04
CA SER A 218 -13.14 10.32 -4.79
C SER A 218 -12.08 9.24 -4.81
N GLU A 219 -11.61 8.87 -3.63
CA GLU A 219 -10.59 7.84 -3.45
C GLU A 219 -10.99 6.87 -2.35
N LYS A 220 -10.52 5.63 -2.47
CA LYS A 220 -10.62 4.61 -1.45
C LYS A 220 -9.28 3.95 -1.26
N GLU A 221 -8.80 3.93 -0.03
CA GLU A 221 -7.63 3.16 0.35
C GLU A 221 -8.07 1.78 0.84
N ILE A 222 -7.44 0.75 0.28
CA ILE A 222 -7.72 -0.64 0.62
C ILE A 222 -6.48 -1.20 1.31
N PRO A 223 -6.52 -1.51 2.62
CA PRO A 223 -5.46 -2.25 3.27
C PRO A 223 -5.31 -3.59 2.56
N CYS A 224 -4.12 -3.86 2.01
CA CYS A 224 -3.92 -5.00 1.12
C CYS A 224 -2.71 -5.85 1.47
N GLY A 225 -1.99 -5.56 2.55
CA GLY A 225 -0.88 -6.40 2.97
C GLY A 225 0.19 -5.64 3.73
N LYS A 226 1.41 -6.19 3.72
CA LYS A 226 2.57 -5.62 4.41
C LYS A 226 3.84 -5.89 3.64
N ILE A 227 4.84 -5.03 3.86
CA ILE A 227 6.24 -5.32 3.52
C ILE A 227 7.02 -5.35 4.83
N ASP A 228 7.70 -6.47 5.07
CA ASP A 228 8.64 -6.57 6.19
C ASP A 228 9.90 -5.76 5.84
N LEU A 229 10.03 -4.59 6.46
CA LEU A 229 11.22 -3.73 6.35
C LEU A 229 12.18 -3.92 7.54
N THR A 230 11.83 -4.79 8.50
CA THR A 230 12.65 -5.03 9.68
C THR A 230 13.86 -5.91 9.32
N LEU A 231 14.95 -5.22 8.99
CA LEU A 231 16.33 -5.70 8.93
C LEU A 231 16.61 -6.69 10.08
N LYS A 232 17.01 -7.92 9.74
CA LYS A 232 17.76 -8.81 10.64
C LYS A 232 19.24 -8.73 10.32
#